data_AF-A0A7Y0ZDD7-F1
#
_entry.id   AF-A0A7Y0ZDD7-F1
#
_cell.length_a   1.000
_cell.length_b   1.000
_cell.length_c   1.000
_cell.angle_alpha   90.00
_cell.angle_beta   90.00
_cell.angle_gamma   90.00
#
_symmetry.space_group_name_H-M   'P 1'
#
loop_
_entity.id
_entity.type
_entity.pdbx_description
1 polymer ?
#
loop_
_entity_poly.entity_id
_entity_poly.type
_entity_poly.pdbx_seq_one_letter_code
_entity_poly.pdbx_strand_id
1 'polypeptide(L)'
;MFQVARCLNQGIGVDTDITRADHWLRLACIAKPASTDALFTYGMSHVLKQRAGADPVKGIQYIERAASAGYVKATIELVKIVEHGMTDIKPDLRRAYRLLASSLSEKSDKALYAAYVGFVERHQPITNLLDS
;
A
#
# COMPACT_ATOMS: atom_id res chain seq x y z
N MET A 1 -14.84 -11.25 -5.70
CA MET A 1 -14.92 -10.87 -4.27
C MET A 1 -14.57 -9.39 -4.06
N PHE A 2 -13.39 -8.90 -4.47
CA PHE A 2 -13.07 -7.46 -4.40
C PHE A 2 -14.06 -6.56 -5.17
N GLN A 3 -14.46 -6.98 -6.38
CA GLN A 3 -15.46 -6.24 -7.18
C GLN A 3 -16.83 -6.14 -6.48
N VAL A 4 -17.22 -7.16 -5.74
CA VAL A 4 -18.48 -7.17 -4.95
C VAL A 4 -18.38 -6.21 -3.77
N ALA A 5 -17.23 -6.20 -3.07
CA ALA A 5 -16.96 -5.21 -2.03
C ALA A 5 -17.02 -3.77 -2.58
N ARG A 6 -16.48 -3.54 -3.79
CA ARG A 6 -16.53 -2.23 -4.45
C ARG A 6 -17.97 -1.82 -4.79
N CYS A 7 -18.78 -2.71 -5.34
CA CYS A 7 -20.19 -2.42 -5.64
C CYS A 7 -20.99 -2.09 -4.37
N LEU A 8 -20.80 -2.85 -3.28
CA LEU A 8 -21.48 -2.60 -2.00
C LEU A 8 -21.04 -1.29 -1.33
N ASN A 9 -19.77 -0.90 -1.48
CA ASN A 9 -19.25 0.35 -0.92
C ASN A 9 -19.70 1.58 -1.73
N GLN A 10 -19.92 1.42 -3.04
CA GLN A 10 -20.33 2.50 -3.94
C GLN A 10 -21.84 2.55 -4.21
N GLY A 11 -22.62 1.61 -3.66
CA GLY A 11 -24.06 1.51 -3.91
C GLY A 11 -24.42 1.13 -5.36
N ILE A 12 -23.50 0.50 -6.09
CA ILE A 12 -23.71 0.16 -7.50
C ILE A 12 -24.55 -1.12 -7.57
N GLY A 13 -25.85 -0.96 -7.81
CA GLY A 13 -26.82 -2.06 -7.99
C GLY A 13 -27.42 -2.64 -6.69
N VAL A 14 -27.04 -2.10 -5.53
CA VAL A 14 -27.53 -2.47 -4.18
C VAL A 14 -27.36 -1.27 -3.24
N ASP A 15 -28.16 -1.18 -2.16
CA ASP A 15 -27.97 -0.15 -1.13
C ASP A 15 -26.56 -0.23 -0.50
N THR A 16 -26.01 0.93 -0.15
CA THR A 16 -24.69 1.02 0.47
C THR A 16 -24.67 0.28 1.81
N ASP A 17 -23.93 -0.82 1.88
CA ASP A 17 -23.73 -1.59 3.10
C ASP A 17 -22.23 -1.70 3.39
N ILE A 18 -21.74 -0.73 4.16
CA ILE A 18 -20.34 -0.61 4.56
C ILE A 18 -19.90 -1.85 5.35
N THR A 19 -20.79 -2.46 6.14
CA THR A 19 -20.48 -3.65 6.95
C THR A 19 -20.28 -4.89 6.08
N ARG A 20 -21.14 -5.10 5.08
CA ARG A 20 -20.95 -6.18 4.09
C ARG A 20 -19.75 -5.90 3.19
N ALA A 21 -19.53 -4.67 2.75
CA ALA A 21 -18.36 -4.32 1.94
C ALA A 21 -17.05 -4.67 2.67
N ASP A 22 -16.94 -4.36 3.97
CA ASP A 22 -15.79 -4.72 4.80
C ASP A 22 -15.65 -6.24 5.00
N HIS A 23 -16.77 -6.96 5.14
CA HIS A 23 -16.76 -8.43 5.17
C HIS A 23 -16.18 -9.03 3.87
N TRP A 24 -16.67 -8.59 2.71
CA TRP A 24 -16.17 -9.07 1.41
C TRP A 24 -14.72 -8.65 1.15
N LEU A 25 -14.31 -7.49 1.64
CA LEU A 25 -12.93 -7.02 1.55
C LEU A 25 -11.99 -7.90 2.39
N ARG A 26 -12.38 -8.26 3.62
CA ARG A 26 -11.64 -9.22 4.46
C ARG A 26 -11.50 -10.57 3.77
N LEU A 27 -12.59 -11.10 3.21
CA LEU A 27 -12.57 -12.36 2.47
C LEU A 27 -11.61 -12.32 1.28
N ALA A 28 -11.59 -11.21 0.53
CA ALA A 28 -10.69 -11.05 -0.61
C ALA A 28 -9.20 -10.96 -0.20
N CYS A 29 -8.89 -10.54 1.04
CA CYS A 29 -7.53 -10.53 1.59
C CYS A 29 -7.01 -11.91 2.00
N ILE A 30 -7.91 -12.84 2.38
CA ILE A 30 -7.56 -14.21 2.79
C ILE A 30 -7.77 -15.26 1.68
N ALA A 31 -8.35 -14.86 0.55
CA ALA A 31 -8.51 -15.71 -0.62
C ALA A 31 -7.17 -16.24 -1.15
N LYS A 32 -7.21 -17.34 -1.92
CA LYS A 32 -6.03 -17.92 -2.59
C LYS A 32 -6.28 -17.99 -4.11
N PRO A 33 -5.55 -17.20 -4.93
CA PRO A 33 -4.63 -16.13 -4.52
C PRO A 33 -5.36 -14.94 -3.87
N ALA A 34 -4.67 -14.22 -2.98
CA ALA A 34 -5.22 -13.02 -2.34
C ALA A 34 -5.29 -11.89 -3.36
N SER A 35 -6.35 -11.09 -3.32
CA SER A 35 -6.46 -9.92 -4.19
C SER A 35 -5.54 -8.82 -3.69
N THR A 36 -4.59 -8.41 -4.52
CA THR A 36 -3.65 -7.31 -4.22
C THR A 36 -4.37 -5.98 -4.02
N ASP A 37 -5.40 -5.69 -4.83
CA ASP A 37 -6.26 -4.52 -4.65
C ASP A 37 -7.03 -4.56 -3.32
N ALA A 38 -7.50 -5.74 -2.90
CA ALA A 38 -8.17 -5.89 -1.61
C ALA A 38 -7.20 -5.67 -0.45
N LEU A 39 -6.01 -6.28 -0.50
CA LEU A 39 -4.95 -6.09 0.49
C LEU A 39 -4.57 -4.61 0.63
N PHE A 40 -4.39 -3.93 -0.51
CA PHE A 40 -4.09 -2.50 -0.53
C PHE A 40 -5.24 -1.65 0.04
N THR A 41 -6.47 -1.88 -0.40
CA THR A 41 -7.64 -1.11 0.05
C THR A 41 -7.90 -1.32 1.54
N TYR A 42 -7.79 -2.56 2.01
CA TYR A 42 -7.92 -2.89 3.43
C TYR A 42 -6.81 -2.23 4.25
N GLY A 43 -5.56 -2.34 3.81
CA GLY A 43 -4.42 -1.70 4.46
C GLY A 43 -4.55 -0.19 4.54
N MET A 44 -4.92 0.47 3.44
CA MET A 44 -5.15 1.92 3.40
C MET A 44 -6.27 2.36 4.35
N SER A 45 -7.36 1.59 4.46
CA SER A 45 -8.44 1.93 5.39
C SER A 45 -8.01 1.87 6.87
N HIS A 46 -7.06 0.99 7.21
CA HIS A 46 -6.41 0.95 8.52
C HIS A 46 -5.46 2.12 8.73
N VAL A 47 -4.63 2.44 7.73
CA VAL A 47 -3.68 3.55 7.77
C VAL A 47 -4.38 4.90 7.92
N LEU A 48 -5.44 5.12 7.15
CA LEU A 48 -6.22 6.37 7.16
C LEU A 48 -7.20 6.47 8.34
N LYS A 49 -7.19 5.51 9.27
CA LYS A 49 -8.10 5.43 10.41
C LYS A 49 -9.59 5.54 10.04
N GLN A 50 -9.97 5.04 8.86
CA GLN A 50 -11.35 5.11 8.32
C GLN A 50 -12.29 4.04 8.91
N ARG A 51 -11.85 3.28 9.90
CA ARG A 51 -12.58 2.17 10.50
C ARG A 51 -12.46 2.19 12.02
N ALA A 52 -13.51 1.71 12.68
CA ALA A 52 -13.47 1.48 14.12
C ALA A 52 -12.35 0.47 14.46
N GLY A 53 -11.48 0.81 15.42
CA GLY A 53 -10.33 -0.04 15.77
C GLY A 53 -9.24 -0.08 14.70
N ALA A 54 -9.15 0.94 13.85
CA ALA A 54 -8.06 1.08 12.89
C ALA A 54 -6.69 1.06 13.59
N ASP A 55 -5.74 0.41 12.93
CA ASP A 55 -4.38 0.21 13.42
C ASP A 55 -3.46 0.43 12.21
N PRO A 56 -2.80 1.60 12.12
CA PRO A 56 -1.93 1.93 10.99
C PRO A 56 -0.79 0.93 10.80
N VAL A 57 -0.28 0.33 11.88
CA VAL A 57 0.81 -0.65 11.81
C VAL A 57 0.32 -1.92 11.13
N LYS A 58 -0.86 -2.43 11.51
CA LYS A 58 -1.50 -3.54 10.78
C LYS A 58 -1.81 -3.16 9.34
N GLY A 59 -2.27 -1.94 9.10
CA GLY A 59 -2.56 -1.43 7.76
C GLY A 59 -1.34 -1.51 6.84
N ILE A 60 -0.18 -1.09 7.33
CA ILE A 60 1.10 -1.19 6.63
C ILE A 60 1.44 -2.65 6.30
N GLN A 61 1.24 -3.61 7.21
CA GLN A 61 1.49 -5.03 6.92
C GLN A 61 0.64 -5.56 5.75
N TYR A 62 -0.61 -5.11 5.61
CA TYR A 62 -1.44 -5.47 4.45
C TYR A 62 -0.94 -4.83 3.16
N ILE A 63 -0.50 -3.56 3.21
CA ILE A 63 0.09 -2.86 2.07
C ILE A 63 1.41 -3.54 1.65
N GLU A 64 2.25 -3.93 2.60
CA GLU A 64 3.49 -4.69 2.36
C GLU A 64 3.20 -5.99 1.63
N ARG A 65 2.19 -6.76 2.05
CA ARG A 65 1.78 -7.97 1.35
C ARG A 65 1.34 -7.70 -0.09
N ALA A 66 0.63 -6.61 -0.34
CA ALA A 66 0.25 -6.20 -1.69
C ALA A 66 1.49 -5.81 -2.52
N ALA A 67 2.43 -5.06 -1.94
CA ALA A 67 3.68 -4.65 -2.59
C ALA A 67 4.56 -5.86 -2.92
N SER A 68 4.73 -6.81 -2.00
CA SER A 68 5.48 -8.07 -2.22
C SER A 68 4.86 -8.95 -3.31
N ALA A 69 3.55 -8.83 -3.55
CA ALA A 69 2.87 -9.49 -4.66
C ALA A 69 2.99 -8.72 -6.00
N GLY A 70 3.82 -7.67 -6.07
CA GLY A 70 4.08 -6.90 -7.28
C GLY A 70 3.08 -5.77 -7.55
N TYR A 71 2.24 -5.41 -6.58
CA TYR A 71 1.27 -4.34 -6.77
C TYR A 71 1.93 -2.96 -6.69
N VAL A 72 2.24 -2.40 -7.86
CA VAL A 72 2.95 -1.13 -8.06
C VAL A 72 2.41 0.00 -7.17
N LYS A 73 1.08 0.15 -7.12
CA LYS A 73 0.45 1.22 -6.33
C LYS A 73 0.68 1.04 -4.82
N ALA A 74 0.66 -0.20 -4.31
CA ALA A 74 0.99 -0.44 -2.91
C ALA A 74 2.46 -0.11 -2.60
N THR A 75 3.38 -0.46 -3.48
CA THR A 75 4.80 -0.12 -3.30
C THR A 75 4.99 1.40 -3.20
N ILE A 76 4.41 2.16 -4.13
CA ILE A 76 4.54 3.63 -4.15
C ILE A 76 3.94 4.26 -2.88
N GLU A 77 2.76 3.81 -2.46
CA GLU A 77 2.13 4.34 -1.25
C GLU A 77 2.86 3.93 0.03
N LEU A 78 3.35 2.68 0.12
CA LEU A 78 4.18 2.24 1.24
C LEU A 78 5.43 3.10 1.37
N VAL A 79 6.09 3.40 0.25
CA VAL A 79 7.27 4.25 0.22
C VAL A 79 6.95 5.65 0.72
N LYS A 80 5.84 6.26 0.29
CA LYS A 80 5.42 7.58 0.80
C LYS A 80 5.17 7.56 2.32
N ILE A 81 4.48 6.52 2.82
CA ILE A 81 4.19 6.35 4.25
C ILE A 81 5.49 6.23 5.04
N VAL A 82 6.45 5.45 4.54
CA VAL A 82 7.75 5.24 5.21
C VAL A 82 8.66 6.48 5.06
N GLU A 83 8.59 7.20 3.96
CA GLU A 83 9.36 8.43 3.69
C GLU A 83 8.95 9.57 4.64
N HIS A 84 7.64 9.80 4.80
CA HIS A 84 7.12 10.90 5.63
C HIS A 84 6.91 10.49 7.09
N GLY A 85 6.78 9.18 7.35
CA GLY A 85 6.30 8.67 8.61
C GLY A 85 4.82 8.99 8.85
N MET A 86 4.32 8.52 9.98
CA MET A 86 2.99 8.83 10.53
C MET A 86 3.11 9.01 12.04
N THR A 87 2.05 9.48 12.70
CA THR A 87 2.01 9.64 14.16
C THR A 87 2.55 8.43 14.91
N ASP A 88 2.24 7.23 14.40
CA ASP A 88 2.59 5.94 15.02
C ASP A 88 3.78 5.23 14.32
N ILE A 89 4.34 5.80 13.24
CA ILE A 89 5.42 5.21 12.44
C ILE A 89 6.51 6.25 12.18
N LYS A 90 7.73 5.99 12.68
CA LYS A 90 8.87 6.88 12.40
C LYS A 90 9.27 6.82 10.91
N PRO A 91 9.61 7.96 10.29
CA PRO A 91 10.11 7.98 8.93
C PRO A 91 11.43 7.20 8.83
N ASP A 92 11.60 6.47 7.74
CA ASP A 92 12.81 5.70 7.44
C ASP A 92 13.13 5.79 5.93
N LEU A 93 13.91 6.81 5.57
CA LEU A 93 14.32 7.06 4.18
C LEU A 93 15.12 5.89 3.60
N ARG A 94 15.90 5.16 4.42
CA ARG A 94 16.69 4.01 3.96
C ARG A 94 15.79 2.85 3.59
N ARG A 95 14.74 2.61 4.38
CA ARG A 95 13.74 1.60 4.07
C ARG A 95 12.92 1.97 2.84
N ALA A 96 12.51 3.23 2.71
CA ALA A 96 11.84 3.75 1.51
C ALA A 96 12.69 3.52 0.24
N TYR A 97 13.98 3.86 0.29
CA TYR A 97 14.91 3.63 -0.81
C TYR A 97 15.02 2.14 -1.18
N ARG A 98 15.26 1.27 -0.19
CA ARG A 98 15.38 -0.19 -0.43
C ARG A 98 14.11 -0.80 -1.03
N LEU A 99 12.93 -0.34 -0.60
CA LEU A 99 11.65 -0.80 -1.16
C LEU A 99 11.51 -0.44 -2.64
N LEU A 100 11.86 0.79 -3.03
CA LEU A 100 11.86 1.19 -4.43
C LEU A 100 12.90 0.40 -5.23
N ALA A 101 14.15 0.36 -4.75
CA ALA A 101 15.24 -0.31 -5.45
C ALA A 101 14.99 -1.81 -5.67
N SER A 102 14.46 -2.52 -4.66
CA SER A 102 14.09 -3.94 -4.79
C SER A 102 12.87 -4.19 -5.69
N SER A 103 12.02 -3.19 -5.89
CA SER A 103 10.87 -3.28 -6.79
C SER A 103 11.22 -2.96 -8.25
N LEU A 104 12.43 -2.44 -8.51
CA LEU A 104 12.91 -2.17 -9.86
C LEU A 104 13.55 -3.43 -10.47
N SER A 105 12.94 -3.94 -11.54
CA SER A 105 13.48 -4.94 -12.47
C SER A 105 13.59 -4.38 -13.90
N GLU A 106 14.18 -5.14 -14.83
CA GLU A 106 14.27 -4.75 -16.25
C GLU A 106 12.91 -4.49 -16.91
N LYS A 107 11.82 -5.04 -16.38
CA LYS A 107 10.43 -4.83 -16.85
C LYS A 107 9.58 -4.03 -15.87
N SER A 108 10.21 -3.14 -15.11
CA SER A 108 9.50 -2.30 -14.13
C SER A 108 8.42 -1.46 -14.79
N ASP A 109 7.34 -1.25 -14.05
CA ASP A 109 6.33 -0.27 -14.42
C ASP A 109 6.96 1.13 -14.48
N LYS A 110 6.60 1.90 -15.51
CA LYS A 110 7.03 3.30 -15.67
C LYS A 110 6.72 4.14 -14.43
N ALA A 111 5.63 3.83 -13.73
CA ALA A 111 5.27 4.51 -12.48
C ALA A 111 6.26 4.23 -11.34
N LEU A 112 6.78 3.00 -11.21
CA LEU A 112 7.80 2.67 -10.21
C LEU A 112 9.11 3.39 -10.51
N TYR A 113 9.52 3.39 -11.78
CA TYR A 113 10.72 4.08 -12.21
C TYR A 113 10.62 5.60 -11.96
N ALA A 114 9.49 6.22 -12.30
CA ALA A 114 9.25 7.64 -12.04
C ALA A 114 9.26 7.95 -10.53
N ALA A 115 8.66 7.09 -9.70
CA ALA A 115 8.68 7.24 -8.26
C ALA A 115 10.10 7.14 -7.69
N TYR A 116 10.93 6.23 -8.22
CA TYR A 116 12.34 6.10 -7.85
C TYR A 116 13.14 7.36 -8.21
N VAL A 117 13.08 7.80 -9.46
CA VAL A 117 13.80 9.01 -9.90
C VAL A 117 13.39 10.22 -9.06
N GLY A 118 12.08 10.43 -8.88
CA GLY A 118 11.60 11.54 -8.06
C GLY A 118 12.04 11.44 -6.59
N PHE A 119 12.14 10.24 -6.03
CA PHE A 119 12.68 10.04 -4.68
C PHE A 119 14.17 10.42 -4.62
N VAL A 120 14.97 9.94 -5.57
CA VAL A 120 16.42 10.25 -5.65
C VAL A 120 16.66 11.76 -5.78
N GLU A 121 15.86 12.45 -6.60
CA GLU A 121 15.96 13.90 -6.79
C GLU A 121 15.62 14.69 -5.52
N ARG A 122 14.62 14.25 -4.74
CA ARG A 122 14.24 14.92 -3.48
C ARG A 122 15.25 14.72 -2.35
N HIS A 123 15.97 13.60 -2.35
CA HIS A 123 16.83 13.17 -1.22
C HIS A 123 18.33 13.13 -1.58
N GLN A 124 18.81 14.08 -2.39
CA GLN A 124 20.23 14.18 -2.70
C GLN A 124 21.05 14.73 -1.51
N PRO A 125 22.28 14.23 -1.27
CA PRO A 125 22.94 13.14 -1.98
C PRO A 125 22.48 11.76 -1.46
N ILE A 126 22.22 10.83 -2.40
CA ILE A 126 21.73 9.49 -2.07
C ILE A 126 22.79 8.61 -1.38
N THR A 127 24.06 9.02 -1.43
CA THR A 127 25.18 8.33 -0.79
C THR A 127 24.93 8.07 0.70
N ASN A 128 24.27 9.01 1.38
CA ASN A 128 23.90 8.88 2.80
C ASN A 128 22.90 7.73 3.07
N LEU A 129 22.22 7.24 2.03
CA LEU A 129 21.28 6.13 2.06
C LEU A 129 21.89 4.80 1.58
N LEU A 130 23.09 4.85 0.97
CA LEU A 130 23.83 3.69 0.47
C LEU A 130 24.81 3.12 1.51
N ASP A 131 25.38 3.98 2.36
CA ASP A 131 26.42 3.57 3.30
C ASP A 131 25.86 2.86 4.55
N SER A 132 26.26 1.59 4.74
CA SER A 132 26.19 0.81 5.98
C SER A 132 27.37 -0.14 6.04
#